data_AF-A0A1W1VEW1-F1
#
_entry.id   AF-A0A1W1VEW1-F1
#
_cell.length_a   1.000
_cell.length_b   1.000
_cell.length_c   1.000
_cell.angle_alpha   90.00
_cell.angle_beta   90.00
_cell.angle_gamma   90.00
#
_symmetry.space_group_name_H-M   'P 1'
#
loop_
_entity.id
_entity.type
_entity.pdbx_description
1 polymer ?
#
loop_
_entity_poly.entity_id
_entity_poly.type
_entity_poly.pdbx_seq_one_letter_code
_entity_poly.pdbx_strand_id
1 'polypeptide(L)'
;MTFRVLPAAAFLLLSAALTQAHAADYYPHTSGTSWTYTSGETQLVGTAVTYKGVRVVPVNHQYGGKTFTQDLLEYRADGSVWLRGLNLSGKLLWYSTPLNVYPPGPLAPGQRWQSGNPTLGSAGRVTGSGAVRVPAGTYNALVIRTDLTVGGQTSSQTTYFVPGLGVVRYAPGNGSPVDLRALDLGK
;
A
#
# COMPACT_ATOMS: atom_id res chain seq x y z
N MET A 1 29.47 62.43 0.08
CA MET A 1 29.77 60.97 0.05
C MET A 1 28.46 60.22 0.17
N THR A 2 28.09 59.54 -0.90
CA THR A 2 26.84 58.81 -1.14
C THR A 2 26.99 57.39 -0.61
N PHE A 3 26.13 56.95 0.33
CA PHE A 3 26.05 55.54 0.73
C PHE A 3 24.83 54.86 0.09
N ARG A 4 25.12 53.74 -0.57
CA ARG A 4 24.23 52.88 -1.36
C ARG A 4 23.34 52.00 -0.48
N VAL A 5 22.28 51.49 -1.11
CA VAL A 5 21.12 50.77 -0.58
C VAL A 5 21.33 49.24 -0.46
N LEU A 6 20.49 48.62 0.40
CA LEU A 6 19.96 47.23 0.45
C LEU A 6 20.86 46.12 1.03
N PRO A 7 20.31 44.99 1.61
CA PRO A 7 18.93 44.47 1.53
C PRO A 7 18.32 43.93 2.85
N ALA A 8 17.00 43.70 2.88
CA ALA A 8 16.39 42.74 3.80
C ALA A 8 15.38 41.89 3.01
N ALA A 9 15.86 40.79 2.44
CA ALA A 9 15.04 39.77 1.83
C ALA A 9 14.33 38.97 2.93
N ALA A 10 13.02 39.15 3.04
CA ALA A 10 12.18 38.35 3.91
C ALA A 10 12.03 36.93 3.32
N PHE A 11 12.77 35.96 3.86
CA PHE A 11 12.53 34.55 3.62
C PHE A 11 11.22 34.13 4.33
N LEU A 12 10.13 34.05 3.57
CA LEU A 12 8.93 33.34 3.98
C LEU A 12 9.25 31.83 4.03
N LEU A 13 9.52 31.33 5.24
CA LEU A 13 9.62 29.90 5.53
C LEU A 13 8.25 29.26 5.34
N LEU A 14 8.00 28.75 4.15
CA LEU A 14 6.87 27.87 3.85
C LEU A 14 7.12 26.55 4.59
N SER A 15 6.62 26.47 5.82
CA SER A 15 6.70 25.27 6.65
C SER A 15 5.79 24.21 6.04
N ALA A 16 6.37 23.32 5.24
CA ALA A 16 5.72 22.10 4.83
C ALA A 16 5.44 21.28 6.09
N ALA A 17 4.19 21.27 6.54
CA ALA A 17 3.73 20.36 7.56
C ALA A 17 3.83 18.94 6.99
N LEU A 18 4.98 18.30 7.23
CA LEU A 18 5.10 16.85 7.16
C LEU A 18 4.22 16.30 8.26
N THR A 19 2.97 15.96 7.93
CA THR A 19 2.15 15.12 8.78
C THR A 19 2.89 13.81 8.98
N GLN A 20 3.54 13.66 10.13
CA GLN A 20 3.99 12.36 10.61
C GLN A 20 2.75 11.49 10.77
N ALA A 21 2.46 10.67 9.76
CA ALA A 21 1.52 9.57 9.94
C ALA A 21 2.04 8.76 11.13
N HIS A 22 1.23 8.61 12.17
CA HIS A 22 1.54 7.70 13.27
C HIS A 22 1.85 6.33 12.67
N ALA A 23 2.82 5.59 13.22
CA ALA A 23 3.20 4.27 12.72
C ALA A 23 1.99 3.32 12.60
N ALA A 24 0.97 3.49 13.45
CA ALA A 24 -0.30 2.76 13.41
C ALA A 24 -1.17 3.06 12.16
N ASP A 25 -1.06 4.26 11.59
CA ASP A 25 -1.83 4.69 10.42
C ASP A 25 -1.05 4.56 9.12
N TYR A 26 0.24 4.23 9.17
CA TYR A 26 1.11 4.22 8.00
C TYR A 26 0.55 3.30 6.89
N TYR A 27 0.02 2.13 7.27
CA TYR A 27 -0.72 1.22 6.40
C TYR A 27 -2.22 1.22 6.77
N PRO A 28 -3.09 1.90 6.00
CA PRO A 28 -4.51 2.02 6.35
C PRO A 28 -5.21 0.67 6.42
N HIS A 29 -5.98 0.46 7.48
CA HIS A 29 -6.67 -0.81 7.76
C HIS A 29 -7.93 -0.66 8.62
N THR A 30 -8.50 0.53 8.64
CA THR A 30 -9.77 0.80 9.32
C THR A 30 -10.91 0.12 8.55
N SER A 31 -11.77 -0.60 9.26
CA SER A 31 -12.97 -1.21 8.65
C SER A 31 -13.79 -0.14 7.94
N GLY A 32 -14.20 -0.41 6.69
CA GLY A 32 -14.92 0.54 5.86
C GLY A 32 -14.04 1.41 4.96
N THR A 33 -12.72 1.46 5.18
CA THR A 33 -11.80 2.08 4.22
C THR A 33 -11.92 1.36 2.86
N SER A 34 -12.03 2.13 1.78
CA SER A 34 -12.13 1.59 0.43
C SER A 34 -11.36 2.37 -0.62
N TRP A 35 -10.79 1.65 -1.59
CA TRP A 35 -10.12 2.18 -2.77
C TRP A 35 -10.82 1.67 -4.01
N THR A 36 -11.35 2.57 -4.82
CA THR A 36 -11.94 2.23 -6.11
C THR A 36 -10.98 2.61 -7.23
N TYR A 37 -10.66 1.67 -8.10
CA TYR A 37 -9.70 1.83 -9.19
C TYR A 37 -10.36 1.97 -10.56
N THR A 38 -9.60 2.47 -11.55
CA THR A 38 -10.04 2.61 -12.94
C THR A 38 -10.32 1.28 -13.64
N SER A 39 -9.79 0.17 -13.12
CA SER A 39 -10.12 -1.20 -13.54
C SER A 39 -11.56 -1.61 -13.20
N GLY A 40 -12.27 -0.83 -12.39
CA GLY A 40 -13.57 -1.19 -11.82
C GLY A 40 -13.47 -2.00 -10.53
N GLU A 41 -12.26 -2.35 -10.10
CA GLU A 41 -12.01 -2.99 -8.81
C GLU A 41 -12.28 -2.02 -7.66
N THR A 42 -12.91 -2.50 -6.60
CA THR A 42 -12.97 -1.83 -5.30
C THR A 42 -12.34 -2.73 -4.25
N GLN A 43 -11.29 -2.23 -3.60
CA GLN A 43 -10.69 -2.86 -2.43
C GLN A 43 -11.35 -2.30 -1.19
N LEU A 44 -12.01 -3.14 -0.39
CA LEU A 44 -12.75 -2.73 0.80
C LEU A 44 -12.22 -3.45 2.04
N VAL A 45 -11.76 -2.69 3.02
CA VAL A 45 -11.34 -3.21 4.32
C VAL A 45 -12.56 -3.66 5.11
N GLY A 46 -12.60 -4.95 5.46
CA GLY A 46 -13.64 -5.51 6.30
C GLY A 46 -13.31 -5.44 7.79
N THR A 47 -14.27 -5.86 8.61
CA THR A 47 -14.06 -6.00 10.05
C THR A 47 -13.05 -7.11 10.33
N ALA A 48 -12.16 -6.87 11.30
CA ALA A 48 -11.17 -7.86 11.71
C ALA A 48 -11.84 -9.15 12.22
N VAL A 49 -11.28 -10.30 11.81
CA VAL A 49 -11.74 -11.64 12.15
C VAL A 49 -10.58 -12.48 12.66
N THR A 50 -10.86 -13.56 13.39
CA THR A 50 -9.82 -14.47 13.88
C THR A 50 -9.90 -15.79 13.12
N TYR A 51 -8.80 -16.18 12.46
CA TYR A 51 -8.63 -17.49 11.85
C TYR A 51 -7.45 -18.21 12.50
N LYS A 52 -7.67 -19.44 12.95
CA LYS A 52 -6.61 -20.29 13.54
C LYS A 52 -5.82 -19.57 14.65
N GLY A 53 -6.51 -18.80 15.50
CA GLY A 53 -5.90 -18.03 16.59
C GLY A 53 -5.18 -16.75 16.16
N VAL A 54 -5.20 -16.38 14.87
CA VAL A 54 -4.60 -15.15 14.36
C VAL A 54 -5.69 -14.15 14.00
N ARG A 55 -5.61 -12.94 14.58
CA ARG A 55 -6.43 -11.81 14.17
C ARG A 55 -5.94 -11.28 12.83
N VAL A 56 -6.82 -11.26 11.83
CA VAL A 56 -6.56 -10.73 10.49
C VAL A 56 -7.62 -9.70 10.11
N VAL A 57 -7.23 -8.73 9.29
CA VAL A 57 -8.09 -7.73 8.67
C VAL A 57 -8.27 -8.14 7.20
N PRO A 58 -9.49 -8.52 6.78
CA PRO A 58 -9.73 -8.90 5.40
C PRO A 58 -9.78 -7.66 4.49
N VAL A 59 -9.11 -7.70 3.34
CA VAL A 59 -9.29 -6.73 2.25
C VAL A 59 -10.04 -7.41 1.13
N ASN A 60 -11.27 -6.97 0.88
CA ASN A 60 -12.16 -7.54 -0.13
C ASN A 60 -11.84 -6.94 -1.50
N HIS A 61 -11.57 -7.77 -2.49
CA HIS A 61 -11.43 -7.35 -3.89
C HIS A 61 -12.78 -7.54 -4.58
N GLN A 62 -13.42 -6.42 -4.92
CA GLN A 62 -14.79 -6.39 -5.42
C GLN A 62 -14.88 -5.86 -6.85
N TYR A 63 -15.76 -6.44 -7.66
CA TYR A 63 -16.17 -5.88 -8.95
C TYR A 63 -17.69 -5.85 -9.02
N GLY A 64 -18.26 -4.68 -9.31
CA GLY A 64 -19.72 -4.49 -9.29
C GLY A 64 -20.36 -4.85 -7.94
N GLY A 65 -19.66 -4.59 -6.83
CA GLY A 65 -20.12 -4.89 -5.46
C GLY A 65 -19.99 -6.36 -5.03
N LYS A 66 -19.62 -7.27 -5.95
CA LYS A 66 -19.39 -8.68 -5.61
C LYS A 66 -17.93 -8.90 -5.21
N THR A 67 -17.70 -9.56 -4.07
CA THR A 67 -16.36 -9.96 -3.63
C THR A 67 -15.90 -11.21 -4.38
N PHE A 68 -14.72 -11.16 -4.99
CA PHE A 68 -14.11 -12.29 -5.71
C PHE A 68 -13.03 -12.98 -4.88
N THR A 69 -12.16 -12.17 -4.28
CA THR A 69 -11.10 -12.61 -3.37
C THR A 69 -11.06 -11.74 -2.13
N GLN A 70 -10.52 -12.28 -1.04
CA GLN A 70 -10.14 -11.50 0.14
C GLN A 70 -8.70 -11.81 0.50
N ASP A 71 -7.88 -10.76 0.66
CA ASP A 71 -6.56 -10.88 1.28
C ASP A 71 -6.73 -10.87 2.80
N LEU A 72 -6.13 -11.83 3.50
CA LEU A 72 -6.21 -11.92 4.97
C LEU A 72 -4.92 -11.36 5.58
N LEU A 73 -4.96 -10.08 5.95
CA LEU A 73 -3.78 -9.34 6.41
C LEU A 73 -3.66 -9.34 7.93
N GLU A 74 -2.54 -9.79 8.46
CA GLU A 74 -2.16 -9.60 9.86
C GLU A 74 -1.34 -8.31 9.99
N TYR A 75 -1.85 -7.39 10.80
CA TYR A 75 -1.14 -6.18 11.22
C TYR A 75 -0.48 -6.47 12.56
N ARG A 76 0.86 -6.43 12.60
CA ARG A 76 1.63 -6.77 13.79
C ARG A 76 1.98 -5.54 14.62
N ALA A 77 2.30 -5.77 15.88
CA ALA A 77 2.65 -4.71 16.83
C ALA A 77 3.91 -3.91 16.44
N ASP A 78 4.81 -4.51 15.65
CA ASP A 78 5.98 -3.83 15.10
C ASP A 78 5.64 -2.92 13.90
N GLY A 79 4.38 -2.86 13.48
CA GLY A 79 3.91 -2.07 12.34
C GLY A 79 4.03 -2.77 10.98
N SER A 80 4.47 -4.04 10.94
CA SER A 80 4.54 -4.81 9.70
C SER A 80 3.18 -5.42 9.30
N VAL A 81 3.01 -5.65 8.00
CA VAL A 81 1.78 -6.20 7.40
C VAL A 81 2.10 -7.53 6.70
N TRP A 82 1.38 -8.58 7.09
CA TRP A 82 1.63 -9.94 6.62
C TRP A 82 0.39 -10.59 6.01
N LEU A 83 0.50 -11.10 4.79
CA LEU A 83 -0.53 -11.91 4.16
C LEU A 83 -0.51 -13.32 4.74
N ARG A 84 -1.56 -13.67 5.49
CA ARG A 84 -1.73 -15.00 6.09
C ARG A 84 -2.38 -16.02 5.16
N GLY A 85 -3.08 -15.54 4.15
CA GLY A 85 -3.82 -16.38 3.24
C GLY A 85 -4.83 -15.58 2.43
N LEU A 86 -5.59 -16.32 1.63
CA LEU A 86 -6.65 -15.78 0.78
C LEU A 86 -7.96 -16.45 1.13
N ASN A 87 -9.05 -15.71 1.00
CA ASN A 87 -10.37 -16.32 0.84
C ASN A 87 -10.79 -16.21 -0.63
N LEU A 88 -10.92 -17.34 -1.31
CA LEU A 88 -11.30 -17.42 -2.71
C LEU A 88 -12.74 -17.89 -2.79
N SER A 89 -13.69 -16.94 -2.85
CA SER A 89 -15.13 -17.25 -2.91
C SER A 89 -15.62 -18.21 -1.80
N GLY A 90 -15.20 -17.95 -0.55
CA GLY A 90 -15.57 -18.75 0.63
C GLY A 90 -14.60 -19.90 0.94
N LYS A 91 -13.68 -20.22 0.03
CA LYS A 91 -12.63 -21.21 0.29
C LYS A 91 -11.40 -20.55 0.88
N LEU A 92 -11.12 -20.87 2.14
CA LEU A 92 -9.92 -20.42 2.85
C LEU A 92 -8.68 -21.17 2.35
N LEU A 93 -7.74 -20.42 1.75
CA LEU A 93 -6.37 -20.84 1.51
C LEU A 93 -5.48 -20.20 2.58
N TRP A 94 -4.91 -21.00 3.47
CA TRP A 94 -4.06 -20.51 4.56
C TRP A 94 -2.60 -20.86 4.31
N TYR A 95 -1.71 -19.88 4.36
CA TYR A 95 -0.29 -20.10 4.13
C TYR A 95 0.40 -20.65 5.39
N SER A 96 1.22 -21.69 5.22
CA SER A 96 2.09 -22.20 6.27
C SER A 96 3.18 -21.20 6.64
N THR A 97 3.74 -20.53 5.63
CA THR A 97 4.66 -19.39 5.78
C THR A 97 3.97 -18.12 5.28
N PRO A 98 3.64 -17.15 6.15
CA PRO A 98 3.01 -15.92 5.71
C PRO A 98 3.96 -15.06 4.87
N LEU A 99 3.39 -14.25 3.98
CA LEU A 99 4.16 -13.35 3.12
C LEU A 99 4.17 -11.95 3.72
N ASN A 100 5.34 -11.35 3.86
CA ASN A 100 5.51 -9.97 4.30
C ASN A 100 5.14 -9.03 3.15
N VAL A 101 3.98 -8.38 3.28
CA VAL A 101 3.49 -7.38 2.30
C VAL A 101 4.27 -6.10 2.47
N TYR A 102 4.38 -5.62 3.71
CA TYR A 102 5.18 -4.44 4.07
C TYR A 102 5.93 -4.65 5.40
N PRO A 103 7.24 -4.34 5.45
CA PRO A 103 7.98 -4.31 6.71
C PRO A 103 7.50 -3.12 7.58
N PRO A 104 7.99 -2.97 8.82
CA PRO A 104 7.71 -1.78 9.60
C PRO A 104 8.03 -0.50 8.83
N GLY A 105 7.09 0.44 8.83
CA GLY A 105 7.31 1.78 8.29
C GLY A 105 8.12 2.68 9.25
N PRO A 106 8.55 3.87 8.80
CA PRO A 106 8.37 4.40 7.45
C PRO A 106 9.32 3.73 6.43
N LEU A 107 8.80 3.48 5.22
CA LEU A 107 9.59 2.95 4.13
C LEU A 107 10.47 4.03 3.48
N ALA A 108 11.65 3.64 3.01
CA ALA A 108 12.59 4.54 2.33
C ALA A 108 13.09 3.96 0.99
N PRO A 109 13.40 4.81 -0.02
CA PRO A 109 14.03 4.37 -1.26
C PRO A 109 15.27 3.50 -1.03
N GLY A 110 15.36 2.39 -1.77
CA GLY A 110 16.43 1.40 -1.63
C GLY A 110 16.16 0.27 -0.65
N GLN A 111 15.19 0.43 0.28
CA GLN A 111 14.77 -0.61 1.22
C GLN A 111 14.21 -1.83 0.49
N ARG A 112 14.53 -3.02 1.02
CA ARG A 112 14.16 -4.32 0.45
C ARG A 112 13.68 -5.26 1.56
N TRP A 113 12.77 -6.14 1.21
CA TRP A 113 12.32 -7.22 2.08
C TRP A 113 11.94 -8.44 1.26
N GLN A 114 11.93 -9.60 1.89
CA GLN A 114 11.50 -10.84 1.27
C GLN A 114 10.90 -11.79 2.31
N SER A 115 10.07 -12.70 1.84
CA SER A 115 9.39 -13.70 2.68
C SER A 115 8.93 -14.89 1.85
N GLY A 116 8.59 -15.99 2.52
CA GLY A 116 8.07 -17.20 1.90
C GLY A 116 9.16 -18.24 1.61
N ASN A 117 8.93 -19.04 0.57
CA ASN A 117 9.75 -20.17 0.14
C ASN A 117 9.84 -20.21 -1.41
N PRO A 118 10.64 -21.11 -2.01
CA PRO A 118 10.84 -21.14 -3.47
C PRO A 118 9.56 -21.34 -4.32
N THR A 119 8.49 -21.90 -3.73
CA THR A 119 7.22 -22.15 -4.43
C THR A 119 6.13 -21.13 -4.13
N LEU A 120 6.27 -20.40 -3.02
CA LEU A 120 5.38 -19.32 -2.62
C LEU A 120 6.22 -18.25 -1.89
N GLY A 121 6.57 -17.18 -2.60
CA GLY A 121 7.49 -16.17 -2.09
C GLY A 121 7.11 -14.76 -2.54
N SER A 122 7.49 -13.77 -1.76
CA SER A 122 7.33 -12.36 -2.11
C SER A 122 8.61 -11.61 -1.82
N ALA A 123 9.07 -10.79 -2.76
CA ALA A 123 10.20 -9.89 -2.61
C ALA A 123 9.77 -8.47 -2.98
N GLY A 124 9.92 -7.54 -2.03
CA GLY A 124 9.56 -6.13 -2.20
C GLY A 124 10.79 -5.22 -2.17
N ARG A 125 10.72 -4.12 -2.93
CA ARG A 125 11.72 -3.05 -2.91
C ARG A 125 11.07 -1.70 -3.16
N VAL A 126 11.44 -0.69 -2.36
CA VAL A 126 11.20 0.71 -2.71
C VAL A 126 12.20 1.15 -3.78
N THR A 127 11.74 1.37 -5.01
CA THR A 127 12.61 1.77 -6.14
C THR A 127 12.83 3.27 -6.21
N GLY A 128 11.98 4.05 -5.55
CA GLY A 128 12.09 5.51 -5.50
C GLY A 128 10.84 6.16 -4.93
N SER A 129 10.69 7.45 -5.19
CA SER A 129 9.49 8.22 -4.88
C SER A 129 9.24 9.26 -5.95
N GLY A 130 7.99 9.64 -6.19
CA GLY A 130 7.66 10.67 -7.16
C GLY A 130 6.22 11.14 -7.12
N ALA A 131 5.96 12.27 -7.77
CA ALA A 131 4.60 12.78 -7.95
C ALA A 131 3.83 11.88 -8.93
N VAL A 132 2.62 11.49 -8.54
CA VAL A 132 1.71 10.66 -9.34
C VAL A 132 0.39 11.40 -9.46
N ARG A 133 -0.02 11.66 -10.70
CA ARG A 133 -1.35 12.20 -11.02
C ARG A 133 -2.27 11.06 -11.43
N VAL A 134 -3.41 10.96 -10.74
CA VAL A 134 -4.50 9.99 -10.96
C VAL A 134 -5.84 10.72 -10.92
N PRO A 135 -6.96 10.09 -11.32
CA PRO A 135 -8.27 10.75 -11.26
C PRO A 135 -8.65 11.26 -9.86
N ALA A 136 -8.25 10.54 -8.80
CA ALA A 136 -8.52 10.95 -7.41
C ALA A 136 -7.66 12.15 -6.93
N GLY A 137 -6.62 12.55 -7.66
CA GLY A 137 -5.76 13.68 -7.29
C GLY A 137 -4.30 13.53 -7.67
N THR A 138 -3.45 14.37 -7.08
CA THR A 138 -1.99 14.30 -7.24
C THR A 138 -1.35 13.99 -5.89
N TYR A 139 -0.49 12.99 -5.86
CA TYR A 139 0.14 12.50 -4.63
C TYR A 139 1.64 12.35 -4.79
N ASN A 140 2.40 12.52 -3.70
CA ASN A 140 3.78 12.07 -3.63
C ASN A 140 3.79 10.63 -3.12
N ALA A 141 4.14 9.68 -3.99
CA ALA A 141 4.08 8.26 -3.68
C ALA A 141 5.48 7.63 -3.65
N LEU A 142 5.67 6.68 -2.75
CA LEU A 142 6.75 5.70 -2.84
C LEU A 142 6.44 4.73 -3.98
N VAL A 143 7.43 4.42 -4.80
CA VAL A 143 7.33 3.43 -5.86
C VAL A 143 7.88 2.12 -5.31
N ILE A 144 7.04 1.09 -5.26
CA ILE A 144 7.39 -0.21 -4.71
C ILE A 144 7.25 -1.25 -5.83
N ARG A 145 8.32 -1.98 -6.11
CA ARG A 145 8.25 -3.19 -6.94
C ARG A 145 8.11 -4.40 -6.03
N THR A 146 7.15 -5.24 -6.34
CA THR A 146 6.94 -6.52 -5.69
C THR A 146 7.01 -7.63 -6.73
N ASP A 147 7.86 -8.62 -6.48
CA ASP A 147 7.92 -9.86 -7.24
C ASP A 147 7.27 -10.96 -6.41
N LEU A 148 6.21 -11.57 -6.95
CA LEU A 148 5.46 -12.66 -6.33
C LEU A 148 5.76 -13.96 -7.07
N THR A 149 6.26 -14.96 -6.35
CA THR A 149 6.49 -16.31 -6.86
C THR A 149 5.37 -17.23 -6.39
N VAL A 150 4.68 -17.89 -7.33
CA VAL A 150 3.65 -18.91 -7.06
C VAL A 150 3.88 -20.11 -7.99
N GLY A 151 4.01 -21.30 -7.41
CA GLY A 151 4.25 -22.53 -8.19
C GLY A 151 5.54 -22.47 -9.02
N GLY A 152 6.54 -21.72 -8.56
CA GLY A 152 7.80 -21.50 -9.29
C GLY A 152 7.72 -20.47 -10.41
N GLN A 153 6.55 -19.90 -10.70
CA GLN A 153 6.38 -18.80 -11.65
C GLN A 153 6.44 -17.46 -10.91
N THR A 154 7.17 -16.49 -11.45
CA THR A 154 7.32 -15.16 -10.83
C THR A 154 6.65 -14.10 -11.68
N SER A 155 5.80 -13.30 -11.05
CA SER A 155 5.17 -12.12 -11.63
C SER A 155 5.57 -10.86 -10.87
N SER A 156 5.86 -9.78 -11.59
CA SER A 156 6.17 -8.48 -11.00
C SER A 156 4.97 -7.54 -11.04
N GLN A 157 4.80 -6.74 -9.99
CA GLN A 157 3.87 -5.62 -9.90
C GLN A 157 4.58 -4.40 -9.34
N THR A 158 4.32 -3.23 -9.92
CA THR A 158 4.73 -1.95 -9.35
C THR A 158 3.53 -1.30 -8.69
N THR A 159 3.65 -0.88 -7.44
CA THR A 159 2.65 -0.08 -6.73
C THR A 159 3.20 1.30 -6.40
N TYR A 160 2.31 2.28 -6.38
CA TYR A 160 2.58 3.65 -5.95
C TYR A 160 1.82 3.85 -4.65
N PHE A 161 2.56 3.87 -3.56
CA PHE A 161 2.04 3.83 -2.20
C PHE A 161 2.22 5.19 -1.52
N VAL A 162 1.16 5.69 -0.88
CA VAL A 162 1.17 6.93 -0.11
C VAL A 162 0.92 6.58 1.36
N PRO A 163 1.84 6.91 2.28
CA PRO A 163 1.66 6.68 3.72
C PRO A 163 0.33 7.25 4.23
N GLY A 164 -0.41 6.48 5.02
CA GLY A 164 -1.71 6.91 5.55
C GLY A 164 -2.86 6.91 4.55
N LEU A 165 -2.58 6.67 3.27
CA LEU A 165 -3.60 6.66 2.22
C LEU A 165 -3.67 5.33 1.46
N GLY A 166 -2.56 4.60 1.30
CA GLY A 166 -2.53 3.30 0.61
C GLY A 166 -2.07 3.40 -0.83
N VAL A 167 -2.50 2.46 -1.68
CA VAL A 167 -2.03 2.34 -3.07
C VAL A 167 -2.87 3.24 -3.99
N VAL A 168 -2.24 4.26 -4.58
CA VAL A 168 -2.89 5.20 -5.50
C VAL A 168 -2.79 4.80 -6.98
N ARG A 169 -1.86 3.90 -7.31
CA ARG A 169 -1.70 3.32 -8.64
C ARG A 169 -1.02 1.96 -8.50
N TYR A 170 -1.37 1.02 -9.36
CA TYR A 170 -0.58 -0.18 -9.55
C TYR A 170 -0.46 -0.54 -11.03
N ALA A 171 0.60 -1.25 -11.40
CA ALA A 171 0.83 -1.71 -12.76
C ALA A 171 1.45 -3.12 -12.72
N PRO A 172 0.86 -4.10 -13.43
CA PRO A 172 1.55 -5.35 -13.73
C PRO A 172 2.83 -5.05 -14.52
N GLY A 173 3.86 -5.90 -14.41
CA GLY A 173 5.17 -5.65 -15.05
C GLY A 173 5.14 -5.37 -16.57
N ASN A 174 4.09 -5.82 -17.27
CA ASN A 174 3.85 -5.61 -18.70
C ASN A 174 2.45 -5.02 -19.00
N GLY A 175 1.73 -4.53 -17.99
CA GLY A 175 0.35 -4.06 -18.11
C GLY A 175 0.23 -2.54 -18.09
N SER A 176 -0.92 -2.04 -18.55
CA SER A 176 -1.28 -0.64 -18.34
C SER A 176 -1.45 -0.32 -16.85
N PRO A 177 -1.11 0.90 -16.41
CA PRO A 177 -1.35 1.30 -15.03
C PRO A 177 -2.84 1.35 -14.74
N VAL A 178 -3.19 0.95 -13.52
CA VAL A 178 -4.52 1.04 -12.93
C VAL A 178 -4.45 2.09 -11.82
N ASP A 179 -5.33 3.08 -11.92
CA ASP A 179 -5.26 4.31 -11.12
C ASP A 179 -6.38 4.37 -10.10
N LEU A 180 -6.10 4.99 -8.96
CA LEU A 180 -7.11 5.32 -7.98
C LEU A 180 -8.10 6.32 -8.57
N ARG A 181 -9.35 5.92 -8.59
CA ARG A 181 -10.48 6.74 -9.02
C ARG A 181 -11.17 7.43 -7.85
N ALA A 182 -11.35 6.71 -6.74
CA ALA A 182 -11.99 7.24 -5.54
C ALA A 182 -11.47 6.53 -4.28
N LEU A 183 -11.51 7.25 -3.15
CA LEU A 183 -11.06 6.81 -1.83
C LEU A 183 -12.09 7.19 -0.79
N ASP A 184 -12.39 6.26 0.11
CA ASP A 184 -13.10 6.51 1.37
C ASP A 184 -12.25 5.94 2.51
N LEU A 185 -11.98 6.72 3.55
CA LEU A 185 -11.18 6.28 4.69
C LEU A 185 -12.01 5.63 5.81
N GLY A 186 -13.34 5.53 5.66
CA GLY A 186 -14.21 4.88 6.64
C GLY A 186 -14.29 5.64 7.97
N LYS A 187 -14.30 6.98 7.91
CA LYS A 187 -14.42 7.88 9.06
C LYS A 187 -15.85 8.37 9.24
#